data_AF-A0A3D1SW13-F1
#
_entry.id   AF-A0A3D1SW13-F1
#
_cell.length_a   1.000
_cell.length_b   1.000
_cell.length_c   1.000
_cell.angle_alpha   90.00
_cell.angle_beta   90.00
_cell.angle_gamma   90.00
#
_symmetry.space_group_name_H-M   'P 1'
#
loop_
_entity.id
_entity.type
_entity.pdbx_description
1 polymer ?
#
loop_
_entity_poly.entity_id
_entity_poly.type
_entity_poly.pdbx_seq_one_letter_code
_entity_poly.pdbx_strand_id
1 'polypeptide(L)'
;LGVLLASVVSIIKGKRDTEIFRRRIATDAVFKAIAVIFMALSVVLLVTLVLSITEAAPFLNLLFEAMSAFGTVGLTTGITPTLSDIGRVLIIALMYIGRLGPLTLAVAIGQRHYPPSLHYPEERVMIG
;
A
#
# COMPACT_ATOMS: atom_id res chain seq x y z
N LEU A 1 -4.74 -4.96 6.02
CA LEU A 1 -5.94 -4.29 6.58
C LEU A 1 -6.34 -4.82 7.95
N GLY A 2 -6.60 -6.13 8.13
CA GLY A 2 -7.02 -6.68 9.44
C GLY A 2 -6.05 -6.36 10.60
N VAL A 3 -4.74 -6.46 10.37
CA VAL A 3 -3.71 -6.09 11.35
C VAL A 3 -3.79 -4.61 11.74
N LEU A 4 -3.89 -3.71 10.77
CA LEU A 4 -3.92 -2.26 11.01
C LEU A 4 -5.20 -1.82 11.72
N LEU A 5 -6.36 -2.33 11.30
CA LEU A 5 -7.63 -2.04 11.96
C LEU A 5 -7.60 -2.48 13.42
N ALA A 6 -7.04 -3.66 13.70
CA ALA A 6 -6.87 -4.11 15.07
C ALA A 6 -5.87 -3.25 15.86
N SER A 7 -4.79 -2.78 15.23
CA SER A 7 -3.85 -1.85 15.86
C SER A 7 -4.53 -0.54 16.22
N VAL A 8 -5.29 0.06 15.30
CA VAL A 8 -6.06 1.29 15.56
C VAL A 8 -7.05 1.08 16.71
N VAL A 9 -7.81 -0.02 16.70
CA VAL A 9 -8.76 -0.33 17.79
C VAL A 9 -8.05 -0.55 19.12
N SER A 10 -6.86 -1.15 19.12
CA SER A 10 -6.08 -1.38 20.34
C SER A 10 -5.52 -0.08 20.92
N ILE A 11 -5.06 0.84 20.05
CA ILE A 11 -4.62 2.19 20.43
C ILE A 11 -5.77 2.98 21.05
N ILE A 12 -6.94 2.98 20.40
CA ILE A 12 -8.15 3.66 20.93
C ILE A 12 -8.56 3.09 22.30
N LYS A 13 -8.39 1.78 22.49
CA LYS A 13 -8.64 1.09 23.78
C LYS A 13 -7.53 1.28 24.81
N GLY A 14 -6.46 2.02 24.49
CA GLY A 14 -5.32 2.25 25.39
C GLY A 14 -4.46 1.02 25.66
N LYS A 15 -4.59 -0.05 24.85
CA LYS A 15 -3.78 -1.26 24.99
C LYS A 15 -2.42 -1.04 24.33
N ARG A 16 -1.33 -1.30 25.08
CA ARG A 16 0.05 -1.25 24.56
C ARG A 16 0.32 -2.28 23.47
N ASP A 17 -0.42 -3.38 23.48
CA ASP A 17 -0.25 -4.49 22.56
C ASP A 17 -1.47 -4.68 21.66
N THR A 18 -1.22 -4.88 20.36
CA THR A 18 -2.28 -5.24 19.42
C THR A 18 -2.59 -6.73 19.57
N GLU A 19 -3.76 -7.05 20.10
CA GLU A 19 -4.22 -8.42 20.29
C GLU A 19 -5.44 -8.72 19.41
N ILE A 20 -5.37 -9.80 18.64
CA ILE A 20 -6.50 -10.36 17.88
C ILE A 20 -6.71 -11.81 18.33
N PHE A 21 -7.95 -12.24 18.62
CA PHE A 21 -8.27 -13.62 19.02
C PHE A 21 -7.41 -14.17 20.18
N ARG A 22 -7.09 -13.33 21.19
CA ARG A 22 -6.17 -13.65 22.31
C ARG A 22 -4.73 -13.99 21.88
N ARG A 23 -4.31 -13.60 20.67
CA ARG A 23 -2.93 -13.67 20.20
C ARG A 23 -2.38 -12.26 19.99
N ARG A 24 -1.17 -12.03 20.50
CA ARG A 24 -0.41 -10.79 20.29
C ARG A 24 0.13 -10.76 18.88
N ILE A 25 -0.10 -9.65 18.18
CA ILE A 25 0.51 -9.38 16.87
C ILE A 25 1.86 -8.72 17.11
N ALA A 26 2.90 -9.22 16.44
CA ALA A 26 4.23 -8.60 16.50
C ALA A 26 4.18 -7.18 15.93
N THR A 27 4.82 -6.24 16.61
CA THR A 27 4.89 -4.83 16.18
C THR A 27 5.45 -4.69 14.77
N ASP A 28 6.40 -5.56 14.39
CA ASP A 28 6.96 -5.63 13.03
C ASP A 28 5.89 -5.89 11.96
N ALA A 29 4.88 -6.70 12.26
CA ALA A 29 3.79 -6.97 11.32
C ALA A 29 2.91 -5.73 11.11
N VAL A 30 2.76 -4.89 12.14
CA VAL A 30 2.03 -3.61 12.06
C VAL A 30 2.81 -2.63 11.18
N PHE A 31 4.11 -2.42 11.45
CA PHE A 31 4.95 -1.53 10.64
C PHE A 31 5.06 -1.98 9.18
N LYS A 32 5.23 -3.28 8.93
CA LYS A 32 5.20 -3.82 7.56
C LYS A 32 3.87 -3.55 6.87
N ALA A 33 2.75 -3.72 7.57
CA ALA A 33 1.43 -3.41 7.01
C ALA A 33 1.25 -1.92 6.68
N ILE A 34 1.76 -1.01 7.52
CA ILE A 34 1.78 0.44 7.24
C ILE A 34 2.61 0.71 5.99
N ALA A 35 3.84 0.21 5.94
CA ALA A 35 4.76 0.44 4.83
C ALA A 35 4.15 0.00 3.48
N VAL A 36 3.48 -1.15 3.46
CA VAL A 36 2.88 -1.68 2.24
C VAL A 36 1.69 -0.85 1.76
N ILE A 37 0.82 -0.40 2.68
CA ILE A 37 -0.28 0.50 2.29
C ILE A 37 0.28 1.82 1.76
N PHE A 38 1.28 2.38 2.43
CA PHE A 38 1.87 3.64 2.01
C PHE A 38 2.54 3.53 0.62
N MET A 39 3.28 2.44 0.39
CA MET A 39 3.90 2.16 -0.90
C MET A 39 2.85 1.96 -2.00
N ALA A 40 1.79 1.18 -1.73
CA ALA A 40 0.68 0.97 -2.65
C ALA A 40 0.01 2.31 -3.05
N LEU A 41 -0.33 3.13 -2.06
CA LEU A 41 -0.97 4.43 -2.27
C LEU A 41 -0.08 5.37 -3.09
N SER A 42 1.23 5.39 -2.77
CA SER A 42 2.21 6.22 -3.47
C SER A 42 2.33 5.84 -4.94
N VAL A 43 2.39 4.54 -5.26
CA VAL A 43 2.47 4.05 -6.65
C VAL A 43 1.21 4.41 -7.43
N VAL A 44 0.02 4.18 -6.85
CA VAL A 44 -1.25 4.50 -7.52
C VAL A 44 -1.36 6.00 -7.78
N LEU A 45 -1.02 6.85 -6.81
CA LEU A 45 -1.02 8.30 -6.98
C LEU A 45 -0.07 8.75 -8.09
N LEU A 46 1.15 8.21 -8.12
CA LEU A 46 2.16 8.57 -9.12
C LEU A 46 1.70 8.19 -10.53
N VAL A 47 1.18 6.97 -10.71
CA VAL A 47 0.66 6.52 -12.01
C VAL A 47 -0.57 7.32 -12.44
N THR A 48 -1.47 7.63 -11.50
CA THR A 48 -2.64 8.47 -11.79
C THR A 48 -2.23 9.87 -12.25
N LEU A 49 -1.20 10.46 -11.63
CA LEU A 49 -0.68 11.77 -12.02
C LEU A 49 -0.07 11.74 -13.43
N VAL A 50 0.71 10.71 -13.75
CA VAL A 50 1.25 10.52 -15.10
C VAL A 50 0.13 10.35 -16.12
N LEU A 51 -0.87 9.51 -15.83
CA LEU A 51 -2.05 9.32 -16.67
C LEU A 51 -2.83 10.61 -16.88
N SER A 52 -2.93 11.46 -15.85
CA SER A 52 -3.61 12.76 -15.96
C SER A 52 -2.92 13.76 -16.87
N ILE A 53 -1.62 13.57 -17.15
CA ILE A 53 -0.87 14.39 -18.10
C ILE A 53 -0.95 13.79 -19.51
N THR A 54 -0.94 12.46 -19.62
CA THR A 54 -0.94 11.77 -20.92
C THR A 54 -2.33 11.61 -21.54
N GLU A 55 -3.38 11.56 -20.73
CA GLU A 55 -4.75 11.28 -21.17
C GLU A 55 -5.69 12.47 -20.93
N ALA A 56 -6.53 12.78 -21.91
CA ALA A 56 -7.57 13.80 -21.80
C ALA A 56 -8.87 13.20 -21.19
N ALA A 57 -8.78 12.66 -19.98
CA ALA A 57 -9.91 12.08 -19.25
C ALA A 57 -10.10 12.75 -17.88
N PRO A 58 -11.32 12.73 -17.30
CA PRO A 58 -11.54 13.25 -15.95
C PRO A 58 -10.64 12.54 -14.92
N PHE A 59 -10.00 13.33 -14.06
CA PHE A 59 -9.08 12.81 -13.03
C PHE A 59 -9.69 11.68 -12.18
N LEU A 60 -10.97 11.81 -11.81
CA LEU A 60 -11.68 10.83 -10.99
C LEU A 60 -11.80 9.47 -11.71
N ASN A 61 -11.97 9.47 -13.03
CA ASN A 61 -12.03 8.25 -13.84
C ASN A 61 -10.64 7.61 -13.95
N LEU A 62 -9.59 8.41 -14.16
CA LEU A 62 -8.21 7.92 -14.19
C LEU A 62 -7.78 7.32 -12.84
N LEU A 63 -8.15 7.97 -11.74
CA LEU A 63 -7.91 7.46 -10.39
C LEU A 63 -8.66 6.14 -10.17
N PHE A 64 -9.92 6.04 -10.61
CA PHE A 64 -10.70 4.82 -10.51
C PHE A 64 -10.06 3.66 -11.30
N GLU A 65 -9.64 3.90 -12.55
CA GLU A 65 -8.94 2.90 -13.35
C GLU A 65 -7.63 2.46 -12.69
N ALA A 66 -6.81 3.41 -12.22
CA ALA A 66 -5.56 3.09 -11.55
C ALA A 66 -5.78 2.26 -10.27
N MET A 67 -6.75 2.65 -9.44
CA MET A 67 -7.13 1.89 -8.24
C MET A 67 -7.65 0.49 -8.58
N SER A 68 -8.48 0.36 -9.61
CA SER A 68 -9.03 -0.91 -10.08
C SER A 68 -7.94 -1.83 -10.65
N ALA A 69 -7.02 -1.30 -11.44
CA ALA A 69 -5.89 -2.02 -12.00
C ALA A 69 -4.93 -2.49 -10.91
N PHE A 70 -4.55 -1.61 -9.98
CA PHE A 70 -3.71 -1.98 -8.83
C PHE A 70 -4.39 -3.04 -7.94
N GLY A 71 -5.68 -2.88 -7.66
CA GLY A 71 -6.44 -3.86 -6.89
C GLY A 71 -6.74 -5.15 -7.66
N THR A 72 -6.40 -5.22 -8.96
CA THR A 72 -6.81 -6.29 -9.88
C THR A 72 -8.31 -6.59 -9.83
N VAL A 73 -9.13 -5.56 -9.62
CA VAL A 73 -10.58 -5.65 -9.47
C VAL A 73 -11.25 -5.91 -10.81
N GLY A 74 -10.70 -5.33 -11.89
CA GLY A 74 -11.19 -5.54 -13.25
C GLY A 74 -12.42 -4.69 -13.61
N LEU A 75 -12.77 -3.70 -12.78
CA LEU A 75 -13.80 -2.72 -13.09
C LEU A 75 -13.22 -1.55 -13.89
N THR A 76 -14.02 -0.99 -14.79
CA THR A 76 -13.63 0.15 -15.62
C THR A 76 -14.74 1.21 -15.61
N THR A 77 -14.38 2.48 -15.72
CA THR A 77 -15.32 3.57 -16.02
C THR A 77 -15.63 3.68 -17.52
N GLY A 78 -15.11 2.76 -18.34
CA GLY A 78 -15.27 2.73 -19.79
C GLY A 78 -14.16 3.45 -20.58
N ILE A 79 -13.11 3.94 -19.91
CA ILE A 79 -12.01 4.68 -20.56
C ILE A 79 -10.83 3.78 -20.96
N THR A 80 -10.77 2.54 -20.47
CA THR A 80 -9.69 1.59 -20.79
C THR A 80 -9.46 1.37 -22.30
N PRO A 81 -10.49 1.27 -23.18
CA PRO A 81 -10.24 1.11 -24.62
C PRO A 81 -9.74 2.39 -25.31
N THR A 82 -10.01 3.57 -24.74
CA THR A 82 -9.63 4.87 -25.31
C THR A 82 -8.26 5.38 -24.84
N LEU A 83 -7.60 4.65 -23.93
CA LEU A 83 -6.25 4.98 -23.45
C LEU A 83 -5.23 4.96 -24.60
N SER A 84 -4.30 5.91 -24.57
CA SER A 84 -3.10 5.88 -25.41
C SER A 84 -2.24 4.64 -25.15
N ASP A 85 -1.33 4.33 -26.08
CA ASP A 85 -0.41 3.20 -25.92
C ASP A 85 0.43 3.31 -24.63
N ILE A 86 0.81 4.54 -24.25
CA ILE A 86 1.53 4.82 -23.00
C ILE A 86 0.64 4.53 -21.78
N GLY A 87 -0.62 4.99 -21.81
CA GLY A 87 -1.58 4.75 -20.74
C GLY A 87 -1.88 3.27 -20.53
N ARG A 88 -1.99 2.49 -21.62
CA ARG A 88 -2.17 1.04 -21.56
C ARG A 88 -0.98 0.33 -20.91
N VAL A 89 0.25 0.71 -21.26
CA VAL A 89 1.46 0.13 -20.64
C VAL A 89 1.50 0.42 -19.14
N LEU A 90 1.15 1.64 -18.72
CA LEU A 90 1.07 1.99 -17.30
C LEU A 90 0.04 1.15 -16.54
N ILE A 91 -1.15 0.95 -17.10
CA ILE A 91 -2.20 0.12 -16.49
C ILE A 91 -1.76 -1.36 -16.39
N ILE A 92 -1.12 -1.91 -17.43
CA ILE A 92 -0.59 -3.28 -17.41
C ILE A 92 0.47 -3.44 -16.32
N ALA A 93 1.40 -2.48 -16.21
CA ALA A 93 2.41 -2.46 -15.17
C ALA A 93 1.75 -2.41 -13.77
N LEU A 94 0.71 -1.61 -13.61
CA LEU A 94 -0.01 -1.46 -12.35
C LEU A 94 -0.75 -2.74 -11.94
N MET A 95 -1.35 -3.47 -12.90
CA MET A 95 -1.95 -4.79 -12.66
C MET A 95 -0.90 -5.82 -12.21
N TYR A 96 0.28 -5.80 -12.82
CA TYR A 96 1.37 -6.71 -12.46
C TYR A 96 1.87 -6.43 -11.04
N ILE A 97 2.12 -5.16 -10.71
CA ILE A 97 2.55 -4.74 -9.37
C ILE A 97 1.47 -5.07 -8.33
N GLY A 98 0.21 -4.80 -8.65
CA GLY A 98 -0.94 -5.10 -7.81
C GLY A 98 -1.05 -6.57 -7.44
N ARG A 99 -0.92 -7.45 -8.44
CA ARG A 99 -0.93 -8.90 -8.26
C ARG A 99 0.29 -9.42 -7.51
N LEU A 100 1.46 -8.81 -7.70
CA LEU A 100 2.70 -9.16 -7.00
C LEU A 100 2.70 -8.75 -5.53
N GLY A 101 1.90 -7.75 -5.13
CA GLY A 101 1.85 -7.21 -3.76
C GLY A 101 1.87 -8.27 -2.65
N PRO A 102 1.03 -9.31 -2.67
CA PRO A 102 1.06 -10.41 -1.69
C PRO A 102 2.34 -11.25 -1.71
N LEU A 103 2.94 -11.47 -2.89
CA LEU A 103 4.19 -12.22 -3.04
C LEU A 103 5.37 -11.42 -2.48
N THR A 104 5.45 -10.12 -2.81
CA THR A 104 6.46 -9.20 -2.28
C THR A 104 6.36 -9.08 -0.76
N LEU A 105 5.13 -9.02 -0.23
CA LEU A 105 4.85 -9.09 1.20
C LEU A 105 5.39 -10.38 1.83
N ALA A 106 5.13 -11.54 1.24
CA ALA A 106 5.62 -12.81 1.76
C ALA A 106 7.16 -12.84 1.86
N VAL A 107 7.85 -12.32 0.83
CA VAL A 107 9.32 -12.21 0.81
C VAL A 107 9.83 -11.20 1.84
N ALA A 108 9.23 -10.01 1.94
CA ALA A 108 9.61 -8.99 2.92
C ALA A 108 9.35 -9.44 4.37
N ILE A 109 8.36 -10.29 4.60
CA ILE A 109 8.11 -10.93 5.89
C ILE A 109 9.19 -11.98 6.19
N GLY A 110 9.59 -12.76 5.19
CA GLY A 110 10.62 -13.81 5.30
C GLY A 110 12.05 -13.31 5.50
N GLN A 111 12.35 -12.04 5.21
CA GLN A 111 13.67 -11.46 5.47
C GLN A 111 13.90 -11.26 6.98
N ARG A 112 14.57 -12.27 7.54
CA ARG A 112 15.15 -12.33 8.89
C ARG A 112 15.88 -11.03 9.22
N HIS A 113 15.44 -10.35 10.28
CA HIS A 113 16.17 -9.22 10.83
C HIS A 113 17.45 -9.74 11.50
N TYR A 114 18.61 -9.26 11.05
CA TYR A 114 19.82 -9.32 11.87
C TYR A 114 19.62 -8.35 13.03
N PRO A 115 19.74 -8.78 14.29
CA PRO A 115 19.66 -7.85 15.41
C PRO A 115 20.80 -6.83 15.26
N PRO A 116 20.51 -5.52 15.23
CA PRO A 116 21.56 -4.50 15.16
C PRO A 116 22.39 -4.60 16.43
N SER A 117 23.71 -4.80 16.31
CA SER A 117 24.62 -4.94 17.46
C SER A 117 24.91 -3.60 18.15
N LEU A 118 24.35 -2.50 17.65
CA LEU A 118 24.55 -1.14 18.16
C LEU A 118 23.22 -0.37 18.09
N HIS A 119 22.75 0.13 19.23
CA HIS A 119 21.61 1.05 19.32
C HIS A 119 22.11 2.48 19.47
N TYR A 120 21.59 3.39 18.64
CA TYR A 120 21.82 4.83 18.78
C TYR A 120 20.91 5.41 19.87
N PRO A 121 21.30 6.51 20.54
CA PRO A 121 20.48 7.17 21.55
C PRO A 121 19.14 7.64 20.96
N GLU A 122 18.05 7.39 21.69
CA GLU A 122 16.69 7.79 21.28
C GLU A 122 16.50 9.30 21.45
N GLU A 123 16.22 10.00 20.35
CA GLU A 123 15.82 11.41 20.38
C GLU A 123 14.29 11.51 20.31
N ARG A 124 13.69 12.24 21.26
CA ARG A 124 12.24 12.47 21.27
C ARG A 124 11.89 13.61 20.34
N VAL A 125 11.59 13.29 19.09
CA VAL A 125 11.04 14.27 18.15
C VAL A 125 9.56 14.50 18.47
N MET A 126 9.20 15.74 18.80
CA MET A 126 7.82 16.13 19.03
C MET A 126 7.09 16.18 17.68
N ILE A 127 6.18 15.23 17.46
CA ILE A 127 5.31 15.19 16.29
C ILE A 127 4.02 15.91 16.69
N GLY A 128 3.84 17.14 16.19
CA GLY A 128 2.64 17.96 16.38
C GLY A 128 1.59 17.65 15.32
#